data_AF-A0A657PVT0-F1
#
_entry.id   AF-A0A657PVT0-F1
#
_cell.length_a   1.000
_cell.length_b   1.000
_cell.length_c   1.000
_cell.angle_alpha   90.00
_cell.angle_beta   90.00
_cell.angle_gamma   90.00
#
_symmetry.space_group_name_H-M   'P 1'
#
loop_
_entity.id
_entity.type
_entity.pdbx_description
1 polymer ?
#
loop_
_entity_poly.entity_id
_entity_poly.type
_entity_poly.pdbx_seq_one_letter_code
_entity_poly.pdbx_strand_id
1 'polypeptide(L)' 'MLQRLGIPFTEYDVERNRRAFIEFQRVGGRGVPLITIGGRRLDHSRPEALKRALVEAGFRV' A
#
# COMPACT_ATOMS: atom_id res chain seq x y z
N MET A 1 -8.58 1.30 -7.01
CA MET A 1 -8.88 -0.12 -6.71
C MET A 1 -9.37 -0.31 -5.27
N LEU A 2 -8.56 0.00 -4.25
CA LEU A 2 -8.97 -0.18 -2.84
C LEU A 2 -10.28 0.56 -2.47
N GLN A 3 -10.42 1.81 -2.90
CA GLN A 3 -11.68 2.56 -2.79
C GLN A 3 -12.87 1.83 -3.43
N ARG A 4 -12.69 1.24 -4.63
CA ARG A 4 -13.75 0.51 -5.34
C ARG A 4 -14.16 -0.79 -4.63
N LEU A 5 -13.23 -1.40 -3.91
CA LEU A 5 -13.47 -2.61 -3.12
C LEU A 5 -14.00 -2.31 -1.71
N GLY A 6 -14.18 -1.04 -1.34
CA GLY A 6 -14.62 -0.64 0.00
C GLY A 6 -13.61 -0.99 1.10
N ILE A 7 -12.34 -1.19 0.74
CA ILE A 7 -11.28 -1.54 1.69
C ILE A 7 -10.80 -0.25 2.35
N PRO A 8 -10.80 -0.15 3.68
CA PRO A 8 -10.25 1.01 4.38
C PRO A 8 -8.74 1.08 4.19
N PHE A 9 -8.23 2.27 3.90
CA PHE A 9 -6.80 2.55 3.82
C PHE A 9 -6.52 3.98 4.28
N THR A 10 -5.27 4.25 4.63
CA THR A 10 -4.78 5.59 4.87
C THR A 10 -3.84 5.98 3.75
N GLU A 11 -4.09 7.13 3.13
CA GLU A 11 -3.22 7.70 2.12
C GLU A 11 -2.26 8.70 2.77
N TYR A 12 -0.99 8.60 2.41
CA TYR A 12 0.03 9.53 2.85
C TYR A 12 0.74 10.13 1.64
N ASP A 13 0.68 11.45 1.54
CA ASP A 13 1.44 12.21 0.55
C ASP A 13 2.91 12.32 1.00
N VAL A 14 3.79 11.60 0.30
CA VAL A 14 5.24 11.56 0.61
C VAL A 14 5.95 12.86 0.24
N GLU A 15 5.38 13.71 -0.61
CA GLU A 15 5.96 15.01 -0.97
C GLU A 15 5.66 16.07 0.10
N ARG A 16 4.51 15.93 0.78
CA ARG A 16 4.03 16.92 1.76
C ARG A 16 4.15 16.46 3.21
N ASN A 17 4.39 15.18 3.47
CA ASN A 17 4.53 14.62 4.81
C ASN A 17 5.90 13.99 5.03
N ARG A 18 6.75 14.67 5.81
CA ARG A 18 8.12 14.21 6.12
C ARG A 18 8.16 12.83 6.80
N ARG A 19 7.19 12.50 7.66
CA ARG A 19 7.14 11.17 8.30
C ARG A 19 6.82 10.09 7.27
N ALA A 20 5.88 10.36 6.37
CA ALA A 20 5.55 9.46 5.28
C ALA A 20 6.73 9.27 4.32
N PHE A 21 7.47 10.33 4.02
CA PHE A 21 8.69 10.26 3.21
C PHE A 21 9.77 9.37 3.84
N ILE A 22 10.02 9.52 5.14
CA ILE A 22 10.98 8.66 5.86
C ILE A 22 10.55 7.20 5.79
N GLU A 23 9.27 6.91 6.03
CA GLU A 23 8.75 5.55 5.95
C GLU A 23 8.84 4.99 4.52
N PHE A 24 8.51 5.80 3.51
CA PHE A 24 8.67 5.47 2.09
C PHE A 24 10.11 5.10 1.75
N GLN A 25 11.10 5.86 2.24
CA GLN A 25 12.51 5.53 2.07
C GLN A 25 12.89 4.25 2.82
N ARG A 26 12.40 4.05 4.05
CA ARG A 26 12.67 2.87 4.88
C ARG A 26 12.23 1.57 4.21
N VAL A 27 11.09 1.60 3.50
CA VAL A 27 10.57 0.45 2.73
C VAL A 27 11.15 0.37 1.30
N GLY A 28 12.19 1.15 1.00
CA GLY A 28 12.89 1.16 -0.28
C GLY A 28 12.04 1.65 -1.45
N GLY A 29 11.15 2.62 -1.19
CA GLY A 29 10.29 3.25 -2.18
C GLY A 29 11.09 3.90 -3.31
N ARG A 30 10.69 3.62 -4.55
CA ARG A 30 11.34 4.14 -5.77
C ARG A 30 10.40 4.95 -6.66
N GLY A 31 9.11 4.91 -6.36
CA GLY A 31 8.06 5.60 -7.09
C GLY A 31 6.72 5.42 -6.37
N VAL A 32 5.76 6.27 -6.71
CA VAL A 32 4.40 6.23 -6.21
C VAL A 32 3.44 5.76 -7.32
N PRO A 33 2.31 5.09 -7.00
CA PRO A 33 1.86 4.71 -5.66
C PRO A 33 2.63 3.50 -5.08
N LEU A 34 2.89 3.53 -3.77
CA LEU A 34 3.46 2.41 -3.00
C LEU A 34 2.45 1.96 -1.95
N ILE A 35 2.12 0.67 -1.93
CA ILE A 35 1.16 0.10 -0.98
C ILE A 35 1.93 -0.74 0.04
N THR A 36 1.57 -0.58 1.31
CA THR A 36 2.01 -1.48 2.38
C THR A 36 0.80 -2.14 3.04
N ILE A 37 0.90 -3.44 3.32
CA ILE A 37 -0.10 -4.19 4.10
C ILE A 37 0.67 -4.92 5.21
N GLY A 38 0.28 -4.72 6.47
CA GLY A 38 0.97 -5.31 7.62
C GLY A 38 2.48 -4.97 7.68
N GLY A 39 2.87 -3.78 7.23
CA GLY A 39 4.28 -3.36 7.17
C GLY A 39 5.10 -3.98 6.03
N ARG A 40 4.49 -4.83 5.19
CA ARG A 40 5.13 -5.42 4.01
C ARG A 40 4.78 -4.60 2.77
N ARG A 41 5.80 -4.27 1.98
CA ARG A 41 5.61 -3.60 0.69
C ARG A 41 4.97 -4.54 -0.32
N LEU A 42 3.96 -4.04 -1.02
CA LEU A 42 3.36 -4.69 -2.18
C LEU A 42 3.62 -3.88 -3.44
N ASP A 43 3.88 -4.60 -4.51
CA ASP A 43 3.99 -4.03 -5.84
C ASP A 43 2.59 -3.83 -6.43
N HIS A 44 2.24 -2.57 -6.67
CA HIS A 44 0.94 -2.20 -7.24
C HIS A 44 0.75 -2.77 -8.67
N SER A 45 1.82 -3.06 -9.40
CA SER A 45 1.76 -3.63 -10.76
C SER A 45 1.28 -5.08 -10.80
N ARG A 46 1.19 -5.76 -9.64
CA ARG A 46 0.79 -7.18 -9.53
C ARG A 46 -0.57 -7.31 -8.84
N PRO A 47 -1.70 -7.15 -9.55
CA PRO A 47 -3.04 -7.16 -8.96
C PRO A 47 -3.35 -8.46 -8.19
N GLU A 48 -2.82 -9.59 -8.63
CA GLU A 48 -3.05 -10.88 -7.98
C GLU A 48 -2.30 -11.02 -6.65
N ALA A 49 -1.11 -10.42 -6.53
CA ALA A 49 -0.39 -10.37 -5.27
C ALA A 49 -1.11 -9.48 -4.26
N LEU A 50 -1.66 -8.35 -4.73
CA LEU A 50 -2.47 -7.46 -3.90
C LEU A 50 -3.73 -8.17 -3.39
N LYS A 51 -4.48 -8.86 -4.26
CA LYS A 51 -5.66 -9.63 -3.85
C LYS A 51 -5.33 -10.69 -2.80
N ARG A 52 -4.25 -11.46 -3.00
CA ARG A 52 -3.80 -12.46 -2.02
C ARG A 52 -3.50 -11.83 -0.67
N ALA A 53 -2.76 -10.73 -0.65
CA ALA A 53 -2.44 -10.03 0.59
C ALA A 53 -3.68 -9.46 1.29
N LEU A 54 -4.69 -9.03 0.53
CA LEU A 54 -5.97 -8.57 1.07
C LEU A 54 -6.79 -9.72 1.68
N VAL A 55 -6.79 -10.90 1.04
CA VAL A 55 -7.40 -12.12 1.59
C VAL A 55 -6.68 -12.57 2.87
N GLU A 56 -5.34 -12.56 2.89
CA GLU A 56 -4.54 -12.84 4.08
C GLU A 56 -4.83 -11.85 5.23
N ALA A 57 -5.15 -10.60 4.90
CA ALA A 57 -5.58 -9.57 5.85
C ALA A 57 -7.05 -9.68 6.28
N GLY A 58 -7.81 -10.66 5.76
CA GLY A 58 -9.20 -10.93 6.13
C GLY A 58 -10.26 -10.23 5.28
N PHE A 59 -9.88 -9.55 4.21
CA PHE A 59 -10.83 -8.93 3.28
C PHE A 59 -11.30 -9.93 2.21
N ARG A 60 -12.57 -9.84 1.82
CA ARG A 60 -13.12 -10.60 0.68
C ARG A 60 -13.08 -9.71 -0.57
N VAL A 61 -12.25 -10.07 -1.55
CA VAL A 61 -11.90 -9.26 -2.73
C VAL A 61 -11.82 -10.07 -4.01
#